data_AF-A0A1J0TSW0-F1
#
_entry.id   AF-A0A1J0TSW0-F1
#
_cell.length_a   1.000
_cell.length_b   1.000
_cell.length_c   1.000
_cell.angle_alpha   90.00
_cell.angle_beta   90.00
_cell.angle_gamma   90.00
#
_symmetry.space_group_name_H-M   'P 1'
#
loop_
_entity.id
_entity.type
_entity.pdbx_description
1 polymer ?
#
loop_
_entity_poly.entity_id
_entity_poly.type
_entity_poly.pdbx_seq_one_letter_code
_entity_poly.pdbx_strand_id
1 'polypeptide(L)'
;MSDADFAHTDRAEKNRRDKAVTLARYAWNRGISGAELLAMTDETRRKLARAADAHPPRTMETWELAARLMDEKTAWAQKHPDHPAAVRTDEDEKIMWVKPPVRSWFE
;
A
#
# COMPACT_ATOMS: atom_id res chain seq x y z
N MET A 1 30.23 7.98 22.82
CA MET A 1 28.77 8.22 22.78
C MET A 1 28.37 8.04 21.32
N SER A 2 27.66 6.95 21.01
CA SER A 2 27.74 6.21 19.75
C SER A 2 27.01 6.87 18.57
N ASP A 3 27.78 7.46 17.65
CA ASP A 3 27.37 7.85 16.29
C ASP A 3 26.76 6.66 15.48
N ALA A 4 27.02 5.43 15.93
CA ALA A 4 26.46 4.21 15.35
C ALA A 4 24.94 4.06 15.52
N ASP A 5 24.34 4.61 16.58
CA ASP A 5 22.90 4.44 16.83
C ASP A 5 22.06 5.33 15.91
N PHE A 6 22.47 6.58 15.67
CA PHE A 6 21.76 7.53 14.80
C PHE A 6 21.78 7.12 13.32
N ALA A 7 22.96 6.73 12.80
CA ALA A 7 23.07 6.29 11.42
C ALA A 7 22.29 4.99 11.15
N HIS A 8 22.12 4.13 12.16
CA HIS A 8 21.33 2.91 12.05
C HIS A 8 19.82 3.18 12.06
N THR A 9 19.36 4.12 12.89
CA THR A 9 17.95 4.55 12.90
C THR A 9 17.55 5.25 11.62
N ASP A 10 18.42 6.09 11.04
CA ASP A 10 18.13 6.80 9.79
C ASP A 10 18.06 5.85 8.59
N ARG A 11 18.96 4.86 8.55
CA ARG A 11 18.91 3.79 7.54
C ARG A 11 17.66 2.94 7.70
N ALA A 12 17.30 2.58 8.92
CA ALA A 12 16.10 1.80 9.19
C ALA A 12 14.84 2.57 8.77
N GLU A 13 14.76 3.87 9.08
CA GLU A 13 13.66 4.73 8.68
C GLU A 13 13.54 4.86 7.17
N LYS A 14 14.67 5.11 6.48
CA LYS A 14 14.71 5.14 5.02
C LYS A 14 14.22 3.83 4.42
N ASN A 15 14.71 2.69 4.92
CA ASN A 15 14.28 1.37 4.43
C ASN A 15 12.78 1.11 4.68
N ARG A 16 12.23 1.57 5.81
CA ARG A 16 10.78 1.50 6.07
C ARG A 16 10.01 2.34 5.07
N ARG A 17 10.45 3.57 4.81
CA ARG A 17 9.81 4.48 3.88
C ARG A 17 9.85 3.98 2.44
N ASP A 18 11.01 3.51 1.96
CA ASP A 18 11.17 2.98 0.60
C ASP A 18 10.23 1.78 0.39
N LYS A 19 10.14 0.90 1.40
CA LYS A 19 9.21 -0.23 1.37
C LYS A 19 7.75 0.22 1.35
N ALA A 20 7.38 1.19 2.18
CA ALA A 20 6.02 1.73 2.19
C ALA A 20 5.64 2.34 0.84
N VAL A 21 6.56 3.03 0.16
CA VAL A 21 6.35 3.58 -1.19
C VAL A 21 6.10 2.47 -2.21
N THR A 22 6.89 1.40 -2.20
CA THR A 22 6.69 0.24 -3.09
C THR A 22 5.32 -0.38 -2.89
N LEU A 23 4.92 -0.62 -1.63
CA LEU A 23 3.62 -1.20 -1.29
C LEU A 23 2.47 -0.27 -1.69
N ALA A 24 2.58 1.03 -1.38
CA ALA A 24 1.58 2.03 -1.72
C ALA A 24 1.35 2.12 -3.22
N ARG A 25 2.43 2.16 -4.02
CA ARG A 25 2.34 2.20 -5.48
C ARG A 25 1.62 0.96 -6.03
N TYR A 26 2.04 -0.22 -5.62
CA TYR A 26 1.47 -1.49 -6.09
C TYR A 26 -0.03 -1.59 -5.78
N ALA A 27 -0.42 -1.27 -4.54
CA ALA A 27 -1.80 -1.33 -4.10
C ALA A 27 -2.67 -0.23 -4.76
N TRP A 28 -2.15 0.99 -4.87
CA TRP A 28 -2.88 2.11 -5.49
C TRP A 28 -3.16 1.85 -6.98
N ASN A 29 -2.19 1.31 -7.73
CA ASN A 29 -2.41 0.95 -9.13
C ASN A 29 -3.56 -0.05 -9.32
N ARG A 30 -3.86 -0.86 -8.30
CA ARG A 30 -4.91 -1.89 -8.30
C ARG A 30 -6.24 -1.43 -7.74
N GLY A 31 -6.47 -0.12 -7.64
CA GLY A 31 -7.75 0.38 -7.12
C GLY A 31 -7.98 0.14 -5.62
N ILE A 32 -6.98 -0.34 -4.88
CA ILE A 32 -7.09 -0.55 -3.42
C ILE A 32 -6.99 0.80 -2.72
N SER A 33 -7.82 1.00 -1.69
CA SER A 33 -7.77 2.14 -0.77
C SER A 33 -6.92 1.85 0.47
N GLY A 34 -6.46 2.89 1.17
CA GLY A 34 -5.75 2.72 2.43
C GLY A 34 -6.55 1.92 3.47
N ALA A 35 -7.85 2.18 3.56
CA ALA A 35 -8.76 1.46 4.46
C ALA A 35 -8.87 -0.03 4.09
N GLU A 36 -9.03 -0.36 2.81
CA GLU A 36 -9.08 -1.76 2.35
C GLU A 36 -7.76 -2.48 2.64
N LEU A 37 -6.61 -1.83 2.39
CA LEU A 37 -5.29 -2.40 2.70
C LEU A 37 -5.15 -2.74 4.18
N LEU A 38 -5.60 -1.85 5.07
CA LEU A 38 -5.51 -2.06 6.52
C LEU A 38 -6.52 -3.09 7.02
N ALA A 39 -7.67 -3.24 6.37
CA ALA A 39 -8.68 -4.24 6.68
C ALA A 39 -8.34 -5.66 6.19
N MET A 40 -7.34 -5.81 5.30
CA MET A 40 -6.86 -7.12 4.86
C MET A 40 -6.32 -7.96 6.02
N THR A 41 -6.52 -9.26 5.94
CA THR A 41 -5.85 -10.22 6.83
C THR A 41 -4.33 -10.13 6.67
N ASP A 42 -3.59 -10.52 7.71
CA ASP A 42 -2.13 -10.50 7.66
C ASP A 42 -1.57 -11.39 6.53
N GLU A 43 -2.21 -12.53 6.28
CA GLU A 43 -1.85 -13.42 5.17
C GLU A 43 -1.99 -12.72 3.81
N THR A 44 -3.11 -12.03 3.57
CA THR A 44 -3.34 -11.30 2.32
C THR A 44 -2.35 -10.16 2.15
N ARG A 45 -2.06 -9.40 3.22
CA ARG A 45 -1.03 -8.35 3.17
C ARG A 45 0.34 -8.92 2.83
N ARG A 46 0.73 -10.05 3.42
CA ARG A 46 2.01 -10.72 3.07
C ARG A 46 2.05 -11.16 1.61
N LYS A 47 0.96 -11.73 1.08
CA LYS A 47 0.86 -12.08 -0.35
C LYS A 47 0.98 -10.85 -1.24
N LEU A 48 0.32 -9.74 -0.87
CA LEU A 48 0.39 -8.47 -1.60
C LEU A 48 1.82 -7.92 -1.61
N ALA A 49 2.52 -7.92 -0.48
CA ALA A 49 3.92 -7.50 -0.43
C ALA A 49 4.81 -8.32 -1.37
N ARG A 50 4.63 -9.65 -1.41
CA ARG A 50 5.39 -10.50 -2.33
C ARG A 50 5.10 -10.21 -3.80
N ALA A 51 3.84 -9.96 -4.13
CA ALA A 51 3.45 -9.58 -5.49
C ALA A 51 3.99 -8.20 -5.91
N ALA A 52 4.19 -7.31 -4.93
CA ALA A 52 4.87 -6.02 -5.10
C ALA A 52 6.40 -6.11 -5.11
N ASP A 53 6.98 -7.31 -5.20
CA ASP A 53 8.43 -7.59 -5.08
C ASP A 53 9.06 -7.01 -3.80
N ALA A 54 8.29 -6.98 -2.70
CA ALA A 54 8.71 -6.47 -1.42
C ALA A 54 8.77 -7.59 -0.36
N HIS A 55 9.77 -7.53 0.52
CA HIS A 55 9.80 -8.40 1.69
C HIS A 55 8.72 -7.96 2.69
N PRO A 56 7.76 -8.83 3.08
CA PRO A 56 6.61 -8.44 3.89
C PRO A 56 7.04 -7.72 5.17
N PRO A 57 6.48 -6.53 5.45
CA PRO A 57 6.62 -5.88 6.74
C PRO A 57 6.19 -6.80 7.87
N ARG A 58 6.95 -6.78 8.97
CA ARG A 58 6.65 -7.55 10.18
C ARG A 58 5.77 -6.79 11.16
N THR A 59 5.62 -5.48 10.97
CA THR A 59 4.86 -4.57 11.83
C THR A 59 3.84 -3.78 11.02
N MET A 60 2.84 -3.23 11.71
CA MET A 60 1.79 -2.42 11.11
C MET A 60 2.25 -1.05 10.63
N GLU A 61 3.29 -0.47 11.24
CA GLU A 61 3.76 0.88 10.93
C GLU A 61 4.05 1.10 9.43
N THR A 62 4.66 0.12 8.75
CA THR A 62 4.93 0.22 7.31
C THR A 62 3.64 0.14 6.48
N TRP A 63 2.66 -0.65 6.93
CA TRP A 63 1.36 -0.77 6.29
C TRP A 63 0.53 0.50 6.45
N GLU A 64 0.56 1.11 7.63
CA GLU A 64 -0.10 2.39 7.93
C GLU A 64 0.52 3.53 7.13
N LEU A 65 1.85 3.57 7.03
CA LEU A 65 2.54 4.54 6.16
C LEU A 65 2.17 4.35 4.69
N ALA A 66 2.09 3.11 4.20
CA ALA A 66 1.65 2.82 2.84
C ALA A 66 0.21 3.30 2.60
N ALA A 67 -0.72 3.02 3.52
CA ALA A 67 -2.11 3.48 3.43
C ALA A 67 -2.20 5.02 3.36
N ARG A 68 -1.47 5.73 4.22
CA ARG A 68 -1.40 7.19 4.19
C ARG A 68 -0.88 7.72 2.85
N LEU A 69 0.19 7.14 2.32
CA LEU A 69 0.74 7.53 1.01
C LEU A 69 -0.27 7.31 -0.13
N MET A 70 -1.09 6.25 -0.04
CA MET A 70 -2.16 5.99 -1.01
C MET A 70 -3.28 7.03 -0.93
N ASP A 71 -3.65 7.47 0.27
CA ASP A 71 -4.66 8.51 0.47
C ASP A 71 -4.17 9.86 -0.08
N GLU A 72 -2.91 10.22 0.23
CA GLU A 72 -2.25 11.41 -0.32
C GLU A 72 -2.19 11.35 -1.87
N LYS A 73 -1.82 10.19 -2.43
CA LYS A 73 -1.80 9.97 -3.88
C LYS A 73 -3.18 10.08 -4.50
N THR A 74 -4.21 9.55 -3.86
CA THR A 74 -5.60 9.61 -4.32
C THR A 74 -6.11 11.05 -4.33
N ALA A 75 -5.88 11.80 -3.24
CA ALA A 75 -6.23 13.22 -3.17
C ALA A 75 -5.47 14.06 -4.21
N TRP A 76 -4.20 13.75 -4.46
CA TRP A 76 -3.43 14.39 -5.52
C TRP A 76 -4.01 14.06 -6.91
N ALA A 77 -4.35 12.81 -7.19
CA ALA A 77 -4.88 12.36 -8.49
C ALA A 77 -6.24 13.02 -8.80
N GLN A 78 -7.11 13.16 -7.80
CA GLN A 78 -8.38 13.89 -7.92
C GLN A 78 -8.20 15.36 -8.31
N LYS A 79 -7.10 15.99 -7.86
CA LYS A 79 -6.76 17.38 -8.21
C LYS A 79 -6.06 17.51 -9.57
N HIS A 80 -5.59 16.40 -10.14
CA HIS A 80 -4.83 16.37 -11.40
C HIS A 80 -5.37 15.28 -12.34
N PRO A 81 -6.65 15.30 -12.70
CA PRO A 81 -7.28 14.20 -13.46
C PRO A 81 -6.62 13.94 -14.82
N ASP A 82 -6.08 14.98 -15.47
CA ASP A 82 -5.47 14.87 -16.80
C ASP A 82 -3.99 14.46 -16.76
N HIS A 83 -3.40 14.33 -15.57
CA HIS A 83 -2.00 13.95 -15.45
C HIS A 83 -1.84 12.43 -15.63
N PRO A 84 -0.94 11.92 -16.48
CA PRO A 84 -0.79 10.47 -16.72
C PRO A 84 -0.59 9.64 -15.45
N ALA A 85 0.22 10.14 -14.51
CA ALA A 85 0.41 9.49 -13.21
C ALA A 85 -0.82 9.49 -12.28
N ALA A 86 -1.92 10.16 -12.61
CA ALA A 86 -3.19 10.11 -11.86
C ALA A 86 -4.06 8.91 -12.26
N VAL A 87 -3.70 8.22 -13.34
CA VAL A 87 -4.36 7.02 -13.82
C VAL A 87 -3.84 5.81 -13.05
N ARG A 88 -4.76 4.96 -12.58
CA ARG A 88 -4.43 3.64 -12.03
C ARG A 88 -4.31 2.64 -13.19
N THR A 89 -3.31 1.77 -13.14
CA THR A 89 -2.96 0.94 -14.30
C THR A 89 -3.56 -0.46 -14.29
N ASP A 90 -3.91 -0.99 -13.11
CA ASP A 90 -4.19 -2.42 -12.90
C ASP A 90 -5.48 -2.63 -12.08
N GLU A 91 -6.48 -1.74 -12.24
CA GLU A 91 -7.68 -1.73 -11.40
C GLU A 91 -8.50 -3.03 -11.44
N ASP A 92 -8.47 -3.73 -12.56
CA ASP A 92 -9.11 -5.03 -12.76
C ASP A 92 -8.58 -6.11 -11.81
N GLU A 93 -7.32 -5.99 -11.38
CA GLU A 93 -6.72 -6.91 -10.43
C GLU A 93 -7.18 -6.70 -8.97
N LYS A 94 -7.97 -5.65 -8.68
CA LYS A 94 -8.47 -5.40 -7.31
C LYS A 94 -9.13 -6.63 -6.70
N ILE A 95 -9.90 -7.37 -7.51
CA ILE A 95 -10.67 -8.56 -7.14
C ILE A 95 -9.81 -9.69 -6.56
N MET A 96 -8.50 -9.69 -6.86
CA MET A 96 -7.54 -10.66 -6.33
C MET A 96 -7.24 -10.41 -4.85
N TRP A 97 -7.44 -9.18 -4.38
CA TRP A 97 -7.05 -8.72 -3.04
C TRP A 97 -8.24 -8.36 -2.16
N VAL A 98 -9.23 -7.68 -2.74
CA VAL A 98 -10.45 -7.25 -2.06
C VAL A 98 -11.62 -7.95 -2.72
N LYS A 99 -12.25 -8.88 -1.99
CA LYS A 99 -13.46 -9.54 -2.49
C LYS A 99 -14.65 -8.59 -2.31
N PRO A 100 -15.41 -8.30 -3.37
CA PRO A 100 -16.65 -7.57 -3.22
C PRO A 100 -17.60 -8.40 -2.33
N PRO A 101 -18.46 -7.74 -1.56
CA PRO A 101 -19.49 -8.44 -0.81
C PRO A 101 -20.27 -9.35 -1.76
N VAL A 102 -20.38 -10.62 -1.40
CA VAL A 102 -21.19 -11.58 -2.15
C VAL A 102 -22.64 -11.15 -1.97
N ARG A 103 -23.31 -10.75 -3.06
CA ARG A 103 -24.75 -10.51 -3.01
C ARG A 103 -25.44 -11.84 -2.68
N SER A 104 -26.31 -11.81 -1.70
CA SER A 104 -27.17 -12.96 -1.42
C SER A 104 -28.07 -13.19 -2.64
N TRP A 105 -28.27 -14.44 -3.04
CA TRP A 105 -29.28 -14.80 -4.05
C TRP A 105 -30.73 -14.59 -3.57
N PHE A 106 -30.91 -14.22 -2.29
CA PHE A 106 -32.19 -13.98 -1.65
C PHE A 106 -32.50 -12.48 -1.41
N GLU A 107 -31.70 -11.57 -1.98
CA GLU A 107 -32.06 -10.15 -2.11
C GLU A 107 -32.68 -9.85 -3.48
#